data_AF-A0A6G9NFD8-F1
#
_entry.id   AF-A0A6G9NFD8-F1
#
_cell.length_a   1.000
_cell.length_b   1.000
_cell.length_c   1.000
_cell.angle_alpha   90.00
_cell.angle_beta   90.00
_cell.angle_gamma   90.00
#
_symmetry.space_group_name_H-M   'P 1'
#
loop_
_entity.id
_entity.type
_entity.pdbx_description
1 polymer ?
#
loop_
_entity_poly.entity_id
_entity_poly.type
_entity_poly.pdbx_seq_one_letter_code
_entity_poly.pdbx_strand_id
1 'polypeptide(L)'
;MENTRMRIALIALLAVAAPAAAQDMSAFKTGPVLEEFGPHAPVPGVDQLPADAEFQVAFDVSEAAGESGPNRGFMAAARFLNMHVASGVPEENIRLVVVVHGKASLELLSADDNPSRALVEALLAEDVRFVLCGQSAVAYGIASEDLIPGVEMSLSAMTAHAVLQQRGYTVNPF
;
A
#
# COMPACT_ATOMS: atom_id res chain seq x y z
N MET A 1 24.73 -11.28 -68.47
CA MET A 1 25.78 -11.50 -67.46
C MET A 1 25.70 -10.33 -66.49
N GLU A 2 25.25 -10.58 -65.26
CA GLU A 2 25.87 -10.04 -64.05
C GLU A 2 25.15 -10.66 -62.86
N ASN A 3 25.91 -11.39 -62.06
CA ASN A 3 25.47 -12.15 -60.90
C ASN A 3 25.31 -11.20 -59.71
N THR A 4 24.31 -11.37 -58.86
CA THR A 4 24.46 -11.19 -57.40
C THR A 4 23.35 -11.96 -56.69
N ARG A 5 23.70 -13.17 -56.23
CA ARG A 5 22.89 -13.98 -55.32
C ARG A 5 23.06 -13.43 -53.90
N MET A 6 22.16 -12.57 -53.46
CA MET A 6 22.13 -12.11 -52.08
C MET A 6 21.40 -13.14 -51.21
N ARG A 7 22.18 -13.98 -50.53
CA ARG A 7 21.68 -14.93 -49.53
C ARG A 7 21.33 -14.16 -48.25
N ILE A 8 20.06 -13.86 -48.05
CA ILE A 8 19.56 -13.36 -46.77
C ILE A 8 19.39 -14.56 -45.85
N ALA A 9 20.32 -14.73 -44.91
CA ALA A 9 20.18 -15.70 -43.82
C ALA A 9 19.20 -15.13 -42.80
N LEU A 10 17.99 -15.71 -42.75
CA LEU A 10 16.98 -15.39 -41.75
C LEU A 10 17.36 -16.11 -40.44
N ILE A 11 18.00 -15.39 -39.52
CA ILE A 11 18.21 -15.88 -38.15
C ILE A 11 16.88 -15.75 -37.42
N ALA A 12 16.17 -16.87 -37.22
CA ALA A 12 14.99 -16.94 -36.38
C ALA A 12 15.42 -16.81 -34.91
N LEU A 13 15.21 -15.63 -34.33
CA LEU A 13 15.38 -15.38 -32.91
C LEU A 13 14.20 -16.06 -32.18
N LEU A 14 14.36 -17.30 -31.72
CA LEU A 14 13.43 -17.94 -30.79
C LEU A 14 13.50 -17.19 -29.46
N ALA A 15 12.59 -16.24 -29.26
CA ALA A 15 12.32 -15.67 -27.94
C ALA A 15 11.76 -16.79 -27.06
N VAL A 16 12.59 -17.31 -26.15
CA VAL A 16 12.11 -18.13 -25.03
C VAL A 16 11.32 -17.19 -24.14
N ALA A 17 10.01 -17.10 -24.36
CA ALA A 17 9.09 -16.49 -23.40
C ALA A 17 9.11 -17.40 -22.16
N ALA A 18 9.90 -17.02 -21.15
CA ALA A 18 9.76 -17.61 -19.84
C ALA A 18 8.29 -17.39 -19.41
N PRO A 19 7.56 -18.44 -18.99
CA PRO A 19 6.24 -18.25 -18.45
C PRO A 19 6.38 -17.33 -17.24
N ALA A 20 5.71 -16.18 -17.28
CA ALA A 20 5.45 -15.40 -16.08
C ALA A 20 4.69 -16.33 -15.14
N ALA A 21 5.38 -16.86 -14.13
CA ALA A 21 4.74 -17.68 -13.12
C ALA A 21 3.75 -16.77 -12.38
N ALA A 22 2.46 -16.96 -12.65
CA ALA A 22 1.42 -16.35 -11.85
C ALA A 22 1.63 -16.83 -10.41
N GLN A 23 1.76 -15.89 -9.47
CA GLN A 23 1.88 -16.22 -8.06
C GLN A 23 0.57 -16.88 -7.60
N ASP A 24 0.66 -18.03 -6.93
CA ASP A 24 -0.51 -18.68 -6.34
C ASP A 24 -1.00 -17.86 -5.15
N MET A 25 -2.13 -17.19 -5.34
CA MET A 25 -2.77 -16.35 -4.33
C MET A 25 -3.90 -17.09 -3.58
N SER A 26 -4.10 -18.39 -3.81
CA SER A 26 -5.23 -19.15 -3.24
C SER A 26 -5.21 -19.25 -1.71
N ALA A 27 -4.02 -19.14 -1.11
CA ALA A 27 -3.85 -19.14 0.34
C ALA A 27 -4.16 -17.78 1.00
N PHE A 28 -4.26 -16.70 0.22
CA PHE A 28 -4.46 -15.35 0.74
C PHE A 28 -5.95 -15.07 0.97
N LYS A 29 -6.27 -14.61 2.18
CA LYS A 29 -7.63 -14.26 2.61
C LYS A 29 -7.62 -12.96 3.42
N THR A 30 -8.72 -12.25 3.39
CA THR A 30 -8.97 -11.03 4.19
C THR A 30 -9.46 -11.40 5.60
N GLY A 31 -9.71 -10.39 6.44
CA GLY A 31 -10.07 -10.55 7.85
C GLY A 31 -8.85 -10.80 8.76
N PRO A 32 -9.02 -10.86 10.09
CA PRO A 32 -10.30 -10.86 10.81
C PRO A 32 -10.85 -9.46 11.13
N VAL A 33 -10.09 -8.39 10.87
CA VAL A 33 -10.54 -7.02 11.17
C VAL A 33 -11.20 -6.42 9.93
N LEU A 34 -10.45 -6.35 8.83
CA LEU A 34 -10.93 -5.83 7.56
C LEU A 34 -11.33 -7.00 6.64
N GLU A 35 -12.63 -7.25 6.53
CA GLU A 35 -13.17 -8.40 5.78
C GLU A 35 -13.05 -8.27 4.26
N GLU A 36 -12.95 -7.06 3.72
CA GLU A 36 -12.86 -6.82 2.27
C GLU A 36 -11.44 -6.48 1.80
N PHE A 37 -10.51 -6.20 2.73
CA PHE A 37 -9.17 -5.70 2.43
C PHE A 37 -8.08 -6.43 3.20
N GLY A 38 -6.82 -6.16 2.86
CA GLY A 38 -5.66 -6.68 3.56
C GLY A 38 -5.50 -8.21 3.48
N PRO A 39 -5.46 -8.81 2.27
CA PRO A 39 -5.30 -10.24 2.13
C PRO A 39 -3.95 -10.71 2.67
N HIS A 40 -3.96 -11.72 3.53
CA HIS A 40 -2.81 -12.35 4.15
C HIS A 40 -2.95 -13.87 4.12
N ALA A 41 -1.86 -14.61 4.35
CA ALA A 41 -1.87 -16.06 4.35
C ALA A 41 -1.20 -16.59 5.63
N PRO A 42 -1.65 -17.73 6.18
CA PRO A 42 -0.92 -18.41 7.24
C PRO A 42 0.51 -18.74 6.81
N VAL A 43 1.47 -18.54 7.71
CA VAL A 43 2.87 -18.89 7.49
C VAL A 43 3.19 -20.15 8.29
N PRO A 44 3.46 -21.31 7.65
CA PRO A 44 3.73 -22.55 8.36
C PRO A 44 4.87 -22.40 9.38
N GLY A 45 4.60 -22.74 10.64
CA GLY A 45 5.55 -22.61 11.75
C GLY A 45 5.59 -21.24 12.42
N VAL A 46 4.72 -20.30 12.01
CA VAL A 46 4.50 -19.01 12.68
C VAL A 46 3.02 -18.90 13.03
N ASP A 47 2.64 -19.59 14.10
CA ASP A 47 1.23 -19.69 14.51
C ASP A 47 0.79 -18.50 15.39
N GLN A 48 1.69 -17.97 16.23
CA GLN A 48 1.42 -16.83 17.11
C GLN A 48 2.64 -15.92 17.26
N LEU A 49 2.37 -14.62 17.36
CA LEU A 49 3.34 -13.63 17.83
C LEU A 49 3.25 -13.49 19.35
N PRO A 50 4.26 -12.88 20.02
CA PRO A 50 4.15 -12.53 21.43
C PRO A 50 2.89 -11.69 21.68
N ALA A 51 2.06 -12.10 22.63
CA ALA A 51 0.78 -11.41 22.91
C ALA A 51 0.97 -9.99 23.47
N ASP A 52 2.15 -9.70 24.03
CA ASP A 52 2.58 -8.39 24.51
C ASP A 52 3.31 -7.56 23.45
N ALA A 53 3.33 -8.01 22.18
CA ALA A 53 3.88 -7.22 21.09
C ALA A 53 3.03 -5.97 20.85
N GLU A 54 3.67 -4.80 20.85
CA GLU A 54 3.08 -3.52 20.48
C GLU A 54 3.68 -3.02 19.16
N PHE A 55 2.83 -2.58 18.24
CA PHE A 55 3.24 -2.07 16.94
C PHE A 55 2.78 -0.62 16.79
N GLN A 56 3.75 0.29 16.62
CA GLN A 56 3.52 1.67 16.21
C GLN A 56 4.23 1.88 14.89
N VAL A 57 3.48 1.86 13.78
CA VAL A 57 4.06 1.81 12.43
C VAL A 57 3.50 2.92 11.57
N ALA A 58 4.39 3.72 10.99
CA ALA A 58 4.09 4.72 9.98
C ALA A 58 4.45 4.17 8.59
N PHE A 59 3.46 3.91 7.75
CA PHE A 59 3.66 3.52 6.36
C PHE A 59 3.97 4.76 5.52
N ASP A 60 5.05 4.74 4.74
CA ASP A 60 5.34 5.77 3.74
C ASP A 60 4.80 5.35 2.37
N VAL A 61 3.88 6.14 1.81
CA VAL A 61 3.25 5.82 0.52
C VAL A 61 3.35 7.01 -0.43
N SER A 62 4.10 6.82 -1.52
CA SER A 62 4.37 7.87 -2.52
C SER A 62 3.74 7.59 -3.90
N GLU A 63 3.66 6.31 -4.24
CA GLU A 63 3.26 5.83 -5.57
C GLU A 63 1.74 5.68 -5.64
N ALA A 64 1.16 6.09 -6.78
CA ALA A 64 -0.25 5.88 -7.03
C ALA A 64 -0.59 4.40 -7.19
N ALA A 65 -1.88 4.06 -7.08
CA ALA A 65 -2.39 2.75 -7.47
C ALA A 65 -1.94 2.35 -8.88
N GLY A 66 -1.70 1.04 -9.04
CA GLY A 66 -1.45 0.45 -10.35
C GLY A 66 -2.72 0.36 -11.19
N GLU A 67 -2.64 -0.34 -12.32
CA GLU A 67 -3.74 -0.44 -13.30
C GLU A 67 -5.00 -1.16 -12.76
N SER A 68 -4.91 -1.89 -11.64
CA SER A 68 -6.04 -2.61 -11.07
C SER A 68 -6.07 -2.54 -9.55
N GLY A 69 -7.19 -2.03 -9.03
CA GLY A 69 -7.51 -2.03 -7.61
C GLY A 69 -6.97 -0.83 -6.83
N PRO A 70 -7.17 -0.84 -5.50
CA PRO A 70 -6.72 0.23 -4.62
C PRO A 70 -5.19 0.25 -4.47
N ASN A 71 -4.68 1.33 -3.88
CA ASN A 71 -3.27 1.55 -3.64
C ASN A 71 -2.65 0.40 -2.83
N ARG A 72 -1.49 -0.09 -3.30
CA ARG A 72 -0.79 -1.22 -2.68
C ARG A 72 -0.21 -0.89 -1.30
N GLY A 73 0.22 0.35 -1.06
CA GLY A 73 0.70 0.79 0.24
C GLY A 73 -0.43 0.87 1.28
N PHE A 74 -1.62 1.33 0.87
CA PHE A 74 -2.80 1.30 1.74
C PHE A 74 -3.22 -0.16 2.02
N MET A 75 -3.15 -1.02 0.99
CA MET A 75 -3.43 -2.45 1.14
C MET A 75 -2.42 -3.14 2.06
N ALA A 76 -1.15 -2.68 2.07
CA ALA A 76 -0.14 -3.18 2.98
C ALA A 76 -0.45 -2.83 4.45
N ALA A 77 -0.97 -1.63 4.73
CA ALA A 77 -1.43 -1.26 6.06
C ALA A 77 -2.62 -2.13 6.51
N ALA A 78 -3.62 -2.34 5.64
CA ALA A 78 -4.73 -3.25 5.91
C ALA A 78 -4.27 -4.69 6.16
N ARG A 79 -3.33 -5.19 5.34
CA ARG A 79 -2.74 -6.52 5.50
C ARG A 79 -1.98 -6.62 6.81
N PHE A 80 -1.26 -5.57 7.21
CA PHE A 80 -0.52 -5.53 8.47
C PHE A 80 -1.48 -5.72 9.65
N LEU A 81 -2.56 -4.93 9.70
CA LEU A 81 -3.56 -5.05 10.75
C LEU A 81 -4.13 -6.47 10.83
N ASN A 82 -4.68 -6.96 9.71
CA ASN A 82 -5.28 -8.30 9.63
C ASN A 82 -4.32 -9.41 10.03
N MET A 83 -3.10 -9.43 9.49
CA MET A 83 -2.19 -10.55 9.74
C MET A 83 -1.68 -10.59 11.18
N HIS A 84 -1.48 -9.44 11.82
CA HIS A 84 -1.00 -9.42 13.20
C HIS A 84 -2.11 -9.82 14.18
N VAL A 85 -3.36 -9.37 13.95
CA VAL A 85 -4.51 -9.83 14.74
C VAL A 85 -4.77 -11.32 14.52
N ALA A 86 -4.70 -11.82 13.28
CA ALA A 86 -4.80 -13.25 12.98
C ALA A 86 -3.72 -14.08 13.69
N SER A 87 -2.54 -13.50 13.94
CA SER A 87 -1.43 -14.11 14.68
C SER A 87 -1.45 -13.83 16.19
N GLY A 88 -2.58 -13.37 16.73
CA GLY A 88 -2.82 -13.27 18.18
C GLY A 88 -2.36 -11.98 18.86
N VAL A 89 -1.98 -10.95 18.09
CA VAL A 89 -1.71 -9.62 18.64
C VAL A 89 -3.05 -8.92 18.89
N PRO A 90 -3.34 -8.43 20.12
CA PRO A 90 -4.53 -7.64 20.37
C PRO A 90 -4.59 -6.42 19.47
N GLU A 91 -5.76 -6.11 18.91
CA GLU A 91 -5.91 -5.00 17.97
C GLU A 91 -5.52 -3.67 18.61
N GLU A 92 -5.84 -3.48 19.89
CA GLU A 92 -5.48 -2.27 20.66
C GLU A 92 -3.96 -2.05 20.80
N ASN A 93 -3.14 -3.08 20.55
CA ASN A 93 -1.69 -2.99 20.56
C ASN A 93 -1.10 -2.54 19.20
N ILE A 94 -1.94 -2.38 18.18
CA ILE A 94 -1.54 -1.99 16.83
C ILE A 94 -2.01 -0.58 16.54
N ARG A 95 -1.06 0.35 16.35
CA ARG A 95 -1.32 1.75 15.99
C ARG A 95 -0.66 2.05 14.66
N LEU A 96 -1.47 2.28 13.64
CA LEU A 96 -0.99 2.54 12.28
C LEU A 96 -1.22 3.99 11.87
N VAL A 97 -0.26 4.53 11.13
CA VAL A 97 -0.40 5.80 10.41
C VAL A 97 0.06 5.60 8.98
N VAL A 98 -0.72 6.04 8.00
CA VAL A 98 -0.32 6.06 6.60
C VAL A 98 0.05 7.49 6.24
N VAL A 99 1.34 7.75 6.05
CA VAL A 99 1.87 9.04 5.63
C VAL A 99 1.97 9.04 4.11
N VAL A 100 1.22 9.94 3.47
CA VAL A 100 1.03 9.95 2.02
C VAL A 100 1.67 11.17 1.39
N HIS A 101 2.43 10.95 0.33
CA HIS A 101 3.01 12.00 -0.50
C HIS A 101 3.03 11.59 -1.96
N GLY A 102 3.64 12.41 -2.82
CA GLY A 102 3.75 12.10 -4.24
C GLY A 102 2.37 11.87 -4.89
N LYS A 103 2.32 10.99 -5.90
CA LYS A 103 1.10 10.75 -6.69
C LYS A 103 0.00 10.05 -5.88
N ALA A 104 0.35 9.30 -4.84
CA ALA A 104 -0.61 8.68 -3.93
C ALA A 104 -1.53 9.71 -3.25
N SER A 105 -1.12 10.99 -3.17
CA SER A 105 -1.92 12.08 -2.57
C SER A 105 -3.31 12.22 -3.22
N LEU A 106 -3.43 11.93 -4.52
CA LEU A 106 -4.69 12.04 -5.26
C LEU A 106 -5.71 10.96 -4.85
N GLU A 107 -5.25 9.90 -4.19
CA GLU A 107 -6.10 8.80 -3.74
C GLU A 107 -6.65 9.02 -2.33
N LEU A 108 -6.37 10.18 -1.73
CA LEU A 108 -7.02 10.64 -0.49
C LEU A 108 -8.20 11.57 -0.76
N LEU A 109 -8.51 11.83 -2.04
CA LEU A 109 -9.63 12.67 -2.44
C LEU A 109 -10.96 11.92 -2.28
N SER A 110 -12.02 12.64 -1.91
CA SER A 110 -13.37 12.09 -1.76
C SER A 110 -14.11 11.87 -3.09
N ALA A 111 -13.38 11.77 -4.21
CA ALA A 111 -13.98 11.54 -5.52
C ALA A 111 -14.61 10.14 -5.62
N ASP A 112 -15.70 10.02 -6.36
CA ASP A 112 -16.43 8.75 -6.49
C ASP A 112 -15.69 7.70 -7.34
N ASP A 113 -14.80 8.14 -8.23
CA ASP A 113 -13.96 7.28 -9.07
C ASP A 113 -12.61 6.93 -8.43
N ASN A 114 -12.35 7.36 -7.19
CA ASN A 114 -11.15 7.02 -6.45
C ASN A 114 -11.16 5.52 -6.07
N PRO A 115 -10.31 4.67 -6.67
CA PRO A 115 -10.33 3.22 -6.43
C PRO A 115 -9.90 2.85 -5.01
N SER A 116 -9.24 3.77 -4.29
CA SER A 116 -8.73 3.58 -2.94
C SER A 116 -9.68 4.06 -1.85
N ARG A 117 -10.77 4.77 -2.20
CA ARG A 117 -11.65 5.42 -1.22
C ARG A 117 -12.22 4.44 -0.19
N ALA A 118 -12.81 3.33 -0.65
CA ALA A 118 -13.40 2.34 0.24
C ALA A 118 -12.37 1.74 1.21
N LEU A 119 -11.13 1.53 0.76
CA LEU A 119 -10.04 1.04 1.59
C LEU A 119 -9.60 2.09 2.63
N VAL A 120 -9.48 3.35 2.22
CA VAL A 120 -9.12 4.45 3.13
C VAL A 120 -10.19 4.64 4.20
N GLU A 121 -11.48 4.63 3.82
CA GLU A 121 -12.61 4.73 4.74
C GLU A 121 -12.66 3.54 5.72
N ALA A 122 -12.42 2.31 5.25
CA ALA A 122 -12.37 1.13 6.10
C ALA A 122 -11.21 1.19 7.11
N LEU A 123 -10.03 1.66 6.69
CA LEU A 123 -8.89 1.85 7.58
C LEU A 123 -9.15 2.95 8.63
N LEU A 124 -9.74 4.08 8.21
CA LEU A 124 -10.12 5.16 9.14
C LEU A 124 -11.14 4.68 10.19
N ALA A 125 -12.05 3.77 9.83
CA ALA A 125 -13.02 3.19 10.75
C ALA A 125 -12.38 2.31 11.85
N GLU A 126 -11.20 1.74 11.57
CA GLU A 126 -10.38 0.95 12.51
C GLU A 126 -9.24 1.80 13.12
N ASP A 127 -9.48 3.09 13.32
CA ASP A 127 -8.55 4.06 13.94
C ASP A 127 -7.16 4.20 13.25
N VAL A 128 -6.99 3.68 12.03
CA VAL A 128 -5.77 3.92 11.23
C VAL A 128 -5.80 5.35 10.69
N ARG A 129 -4.78 6.13 11.04
CA ARG A 129 -4.71 7.54 10.65
C ARG A 129 -4.10 7.70 9.26
N PHE A 130 -4.63 8.63 8.47
CA PHE A 130 -4.01 9.06 7.22
C PHE A 130 -3.49 10.49 7.35
N VAL A 131 -2.23 10.72 6.95
CA VAL A 131 -1.59 12.03 7.02
C VAL A 131 -1.04 12.41 5.66
N LEU A 132 -1.67 13.39 5.02
CA LEU A 132 -1.22 13.94 3.75
C LEU A 132 -0.07 14.93 3.93
N CYS A 133 0.95 14.79 3.09
CA CYS A 133 2.01 15.77 2.90
C CYS A 133 1.46 17.08 2.32
N GLY A 134 1.48 18.16 3.10
CA GLY A 134 1.02 19.48 2.65
C GLY A 134 1.79 20.05 1.47
N GLN A 135 3.10 19.76 1.34
CA GLN A 135 3.85 20.16 0.14
C GLN A 135 3.36 19.44 -1.13
N SER A 136 2.96 18.17 -1.02
CA SER A 136 2.34 17.44 -2.13
C SER A 136 0.94 17.97 -2.40
N ALA A 137 0.16 18.28 -1.36
CA ALA A 137 -1.16 18.90 -1.51
C ALA A 137 -1.06 20.21 -2.31
N VAL A 138 -0.12 21.10 -1.98
CA VAL A 138 0.14 22.33 -2.75
C VAL A 138 0.55 22.02 -4.18
N ALA A 139 1.43 21.07 -4.41
CA ALA A 139 1.89 20.71 -5.76
C ALA A 139 0.76 20.16 -6.66
N TYR A 140 -0.23 19.48 -6.07
CA TYR A 140 -1.37 18.91 -6.78
C TYR A 140 -2.65 19.76 -6.68
N GLY A 141 -2.60 20.91 -6.00
CA GLY A 141 -3.76 21.79 -5.84
C GLY A 141 -4.89 21.19 -4.98
N ILE A 142 -4.55 20.34 -4.00
CA ILE A 142 -5.49 19.67 -3.11
C ILE A 142 -5.80 20.58 -1.92
N ALA A 143 -7.08 20.89 -1.70
CA ALA A 143 -7.58 21.57 -0.51
C ALA A 143 -8.05 20.56 0.55
N SER A 144 -8.20 21.00 1.81
CA SER A 144 -8.58 20.09 2.91
C SER A 144 -10.00 19.54 2.73
N GLU A 145 -10.88 20.33 2.13
CA GLU A 145 -12.27 20.01 1.80
C GLU A 145 -12.42 18.99 0.67
N ASP A 146 -11.38 18.76 -0.13
CA ASP A 146 -11.38 17.74 -1.19
C ASP A 146 -11.10 16.33 -0.63
N LEU A 147 -10.65 16.23 0.62
CA LEU A 147 -10.18 14.99 1.22
C LEU A 147 -11.32 14.11 1.75
N ILE A 148 -11.09 12.81 1.76
CA ILE A 148 -11.91 11.85 2.50
C ILE A 148 -11.97 12.31 3.98
N PRO A 149 -13.18 12.41 4.58
CA PRO A 149 -13.32 12.81 5.98
C PRO A 149 -12.46 11.97 6.92
N GLY A 150 -11.69 12.64 7.78
CA GLY A 150 -10.76 11.98 8.72
C GLY A 150 -9.30 11.98 8.26
N VAL A 151 -9.01 12.28 6.99
CA VAL A 151 -7.62 12.49 6.53
C VAL A 151 -7.07 13.78 7.13
N GLU A 152 -5.90 13.66 7.76
CA GLU A 152 -5.16 14.79 8.33
C GLU A 152 -4.18 15.37 7.31
N MET A 153 -3.74 16.62 7.51
CA MET A 153 -2.68 17.24 6.73
C MET A 153 -1.53 17.70 7.64
N SER A 154 -0.30 17.37 7.25
CA SER A 154 0.94 17.83 7.89
C SER A 154 1.69 18.81 7.00
N LEU A 155 2.68 19.53 7.54
CA LEU A 155 3.55 20.43 6.76
C LEU A 155 4.20 19.70 5.57
N SER A 156 4.69 18.48 5.82
CA SER A 156 5.25 17.58 4.81
C SER A 156 5.25 16.14 5.34
N ALA A 157 5.38 15.15 4.45
CA ALA A 157 5.60 13.76 4.86
C ALA A 157 6.86 13.61 5.72
N MET A 158 7.94 14.34 5.40
CA MET A 158 9.17 14.35 6.20
C MET A 158 8.89 14.81 7.65
N THR A 159 8.08 15.86 7.80
CA THR A 159 7.70 16.38 9.13
C THR A 159 6.81 15.39 9.87
N ALA A 160 5.83 14.79 9.18
CA ALA A 160 4.95 13.78 9.76
C ALA A 160 5.77 12.60 10.29
N HIS A 161 6.67 12.02 9.49
CA HIS A 161 7.55 10.94 9.92
C HIS A 161 8.47 11.33 11.07
N ALA A 162 9.09 12.52 11.03
CA ALA A 162 9.95 12.98 12.12
C ALA A 162 9.19 13.08 13.46
N VAL A 163 7.96 13.60 13.44
CA VAL A 163 7.11 13.70 14.64
C VAL A 163 6.62 12.33 15.10
N LEU A 164 6.23 11.44 14.18
CA LEU A 164 5.81 10.08 14.51
C LEU A 164 6.95 9.28 15.14
N GLN A 165 8.17 9.38 14.60
CA GLN A 165 9.35 8.73 15.16
C GLN A 165 9.68 9.23 16.57
N GLN A 166 9.55 10.55 16.83
CA GLN A 166 9.69 11.11 18.18
C GLN A 166 8.66 10.56 19.17
N ARG A 167 7.52 10.05 18.67
CA ARG A 167 6.45 9.42 19.45
C ARG A 167 6.57 7.89 19.52
N GLY A 168 7.65 7.32 18.99
CA GLY A 168 7.92 5.89 19.06
C GLY A 168 7.44 5.07 17.87
N TYR A 169 6.97 5.72 16.79
CA TYR A 169 6.63 5.00 15.56
C TYR A 169 7.88 4.60 14.78
N THR A 170 7.91 3.38 14.27
CA THR A 170 8.85 2.95 13.24
C THR A 170 8.29 3.30 11.86
N VAL A 171 9.17 3.45 10.86
CA VAL A 171 8.74 3.67 9.48
C VAL A 171 8.76 2.34 8.72
N ASN A 172 7.66 2.03 8.05
CA ASN A 172 7.62 1.02 7.01
C ASN A 172 7.56 1.70 5.62
N PRO A 173 8.63 1.62 4.80
CA PRO A 173 8.70 2.33 3.52
C PRO A 173 8.18 1.51 2.32
N PHE A 174 7.42 0.42 2.53
CA PHE A 174 6.93 -0.47 1.46
C PHE A 174 5.55 -1.09 1.74
#